data_AF-A0A9D0NXJ8-F1
#
_entry.id   AF-A0A9D0NXJ8-F1
#
_cell.length_a   1.000
_cell.length_b   1.000
_cell.length_c   1.000
_cell.angle_alpha   90.00
_cell.angle_beta   90.00
_cell.angle_gamma   90.00
#
_symmetry.space_group_name_H-M   'P 1'
#
loop_
_entity.id
_entity.type
_entity.pdbx_description
1 polymer ?
#
loop_
_entity_poly.entity_id
_entity_poly.type
_entity_poly.pdbx_seq_one_letter_code
_entity_poly.pdbx_strand_id
1 'polypeptide(L)'
;MPVTHEAPHVSAPDQTAKNLLLVIQGLVAEVHPQRPSVETISLDSRFEKDLGLDSLTRVELIARVEKYFQLALPERSFAEVETARDLLRALQGAGAPRAVLTDSAIKAVSLGQAAAAPAEATTLLEVLDWHVEQHPDRPHIQLCQDEGEGESLNYRQLKTGAAKVAAGLQQAGLQPAEPVAIMLPSGADYFYSFFGILMAGGIPVPVYPPVRPSQLEDHMLRHARILANCRAVTLITVPEARKVAHLLRAQVPDLKHIVTVAELMASSVTAVPPALSGNDIAF
;
A
#
# COMPACT_ATOMS: atom_id res chain seq x y z
N MET A 1 56.30 4.16 -37.99
CA MET A 1 55.62 4.07 -36.68
C MET A 1 54.16 4.42 -36.90
N PRO A 2 53.21 3.48 -36.76
CA PRO A 2 51.81 3.84 -36.75
C PRO A 2 51.38 4.14 -35.32
N VAL A 3 50.74 5.29 -35.15
CA VAL A 3 50.11 5.75 -33.92
C VAL A 3 48.86 4.90 -33.69
N THR A 4 48.85 4.08 -32.64
CA THR A 4 47.64 3.40 -32.18
C THR A 4 46.75 4.41 -31.49
N HIS A 5 45.62 4.71 -32.12
CA HIS A 5 44.57 5.55 -31.54
C HIS A 5 43.80 4.71 -30.52
N GLU A 6 44.09 4.88 -29.23
CA GLU A 6 43.27 4.34 -28.15
C GLU A 6 41.89 5.01 -28.19
N ALA A 7 40.85 4.20 -28.40
CA ALA A 7 39.47 4.65 -28.26
C ALA A 7 39.18 4.98 -26.78
N PRO A 8 38.41 6.04 -26.48
CA PRO A 8 38.19 6.46 -25.12
C PRO A 8 37.37 5.40 -24.37
N HIS A 9 37.94 4.86 -23.29
CA HIS A 9 37.23 4.07 -22.29
C HIS A 9 36.16 4.94 -21.60
N VAL A 10 34.95 4.96 -22.16
CA VAL A 10 33.77 5.52 -21.46
C VAL A 10 33.45 4.57 -20.31
N SER A 11 33.43 5.10 -19.09
CA SER A 11 33.19 4.33 -17.88
C SER A 11 31.79 3.66 -17.93
N ALA A 12 31.65 2.43 -17.44
CA ALA A 12 30.36 1.72 -17.37
C ALA A 12 29.21 2.56 -16.77
N PRO A 13 29.42 3.42 -15.74
CA PRO A 13 28.41 4.32 -15.20
C PRO A 13 27.84 5.34 -16.20
N ASP A 14 28.68 5.91 -17.07
CA ASP A 14 28.25 6.92 -18.06
C ASP A 14 27.40 6.28 -19.17
N GLN A 15 27.67 5.02 -19.50
CA GLN A 15 26.88 4.28 -20.48
C GLN A 15 25.51 3.88 -19.92
N THR A 16 25.44 3.46 -18.65
CA THR A 16 24.16 3.18 -17.97
C THR A 16 23.25 4.40 -17.95
N ALA A 17 23.80 5.58 -17.63
CA ALA A 17 23.05 6.84 -17.63
C ALA A 17 22.48 7.17 -19.02
N LYS A 18 23.27 7.03 -20.08
CA LYS A 18 22.82 7.27 -21.46
C LYS A 18 21.71 6.30 -21.88
N ASN A 19 21.89 5.02 -21.59
CA ASN A 19 20.90 3.99 -21.92
C ASN A 19 19.59 4.19 -21.17
N LEU A 20 19.65 4.61 -19.90
CA LEU A 20 18.47 4.93 -19.11
C LEU A 20 17.68 6.10 -19.72
N LEU A 21 18.38 7.17 -20.09
CA LEU A 21 17.75 8.32 -20.74
C LEU A 21 17.08 7.95 -22.07
N LEU A 22 17.66 7.01 -22.84
CA LEU A 22 17.04 6.51 -24.07
C LEU A 22 15.72 5.77 -23.80
N VAL A 23 15.67 4.92 -22.77
CA VAL A 23 14.43 4.22 -22.39
C VAL A 23 13.34 5.23 -21.97
N ILE A 24 13.71 6.23 -21.17
CA ILE A 24 12.80 7.30 -20.74
C ILE A 24 12.28 8.10 -21.94
N GLN A 25 13.18 8.51 -22.84
CA GLN A 25 12.82 9.25 -24.05
C GLN A 25 11.84 8.47 -24.93
N GLY A 26 12.08 7.16 -25.12
CA GLY A 26 11.18 6.30 -25.88
C GLY A 26 9.76 6.28 -25.30
N LEU A 27 9.63 6.08 -23.98
CA LEU A 27 8.34 6.09 -23.32
C LEU A 27 7.66 7.47 -23.39
N VAL A 28 8.39 8.56 -23.16
CA VAL A 28 7.81 9.92 -23.22
C VAL A 28 7.29 10.23 -24.63
N ALA A 29 8.01 9.81 -25.67
CA ALA A 29 7.57 9.98 -27.06
C ALA A 29 6.30 9.20 -27.38
N GLU A 30 6.13 8.00 -26.80
CA GLU A 30 4.90 7.20 -26.95
C GLU A 30 3.71 7.82 -26.20
N VAL A 31 3.92 8.30 -24.97
CA VAL A 31 2.85 8.84 -24.12
C VAL A 31 2.44 10.24 -24.54
N HIS A 32 3.36 11.05 -25.07
CA HIS A 32 3.12 12.43 -25.51
C HIS A 32 3.50 12.66 -26.98
N PRO A 33 2.78 12.07 -27.97
CA PRO A 33 3.14 12.16 -29.40
C PRO A 33 3.11 13.58 -29.98
N GLN A 34 2.35 14.47 -29.33
CA GLN A 34 2.09 15.85 -29.78
C GLN A 34 2.99 16.88 -29.07
N ARG A 35 3.84 16.48 -28.12
CA ARG A 35 4.82 17.38 -27.51
C ARG A 35 6.02 17.49 -28.45
N PRO A 36 6.38 18.70 -28.93
CA PRO A 36 7.62 18.87 -29.68
C PRO A 36 8.80 18.43 -28.81
N SER A 37 9.76 17.73 -29.42
CA SER A 37 10.91 17.00 -28.83
C SER A 37 11.94 17.87 -28.07
N VAL A 38 11.53 18.91 -27.34
CA VAL A 38 12.35 20.13 -27.14
C VAL A 38 12.78 20.40 -25.69
N GLU A 39 12.38 19.59 -24.70
CA GLU A 39 13.10 19.60 -23.42
C GLU A 39 14.07 18.42 -23.37
N THR A 40 15.35 18.75 -23.24
CA THR A 40 16.41 17.74 -23.11
C THR A 40 16.17 16.97 -21.81
N ILE A 41 15.55 15.78 -21.93
CA ILE A 41 15.36 14.88 -20.79
C ILE A 41 16.74 14.63 -20.19
N SER A 42 16.91 15.06 -18.94
CA SER A 42 18.16 14.98 -18.19
C SER A 42 18.00 14.02 -17.02
N LEU A 43 19.11 13.72 -16.34
CA LEU A 43 19.06 12.92 -15.11
C LEU A 43 18.23 13.61 -14.01
N ASP A 44 18.12 14.93 -14.03
CA ASP A 44 17.40 15.69 -13.00
C ASP A 44 15.94 15.98 -13.36
N SER A 45 15.48 15.56 -14.55
CA SER A 45 14.08 15.70 -14.96
C SER A 45 13.16 14.86 -14.07
N ARG A 46 12.14 15.50 -13.51
CA ARG A 46 11.12 14.88 -12.65
C ARG A 46 10.04 14.23 -13.51
N PHE A 47 9.76 12.95 -13.23
CA PHE A 47 8.84 12.15 -14.04
C PHE A 47 7.42 12.73 -14.08
N GLU A 48 6.87 13.13 -12.94
CA GLU A 48 5.50 13.65 -12.88
C GLU A 48 5.43 15.13 -13.30
N LYS A 49 6.28 15.98 -12.70
CA LYS A 49 6.20 17.44 -12.88
C LYS A 49 6.73 17.92 -14.23
N ASP A 50 7.82 17.35 -14.73
CA ASP A 50 8.49 17.82 -15.94
C ASP A 50 8.05 16.96 -17.14
N LEU A 51 8.10 15.64 -16.98
CA LEU A 51 7.82 14.70 -18.06
C LEU A 51 6.33 14.33 -18.21
N GLY A 52 5.49 14.68 -17.24
CA GLY A 52 4.04 14.38 -17.28
C GLY A 52 3.73 12.88 -17.26
N LEU A 53 4.58 12.07 -16.62
CA LEU A 53 4.37 10.63 -16.43
C LEU A 53 3.57 10.43 -15.15
N ASP A 54 2.33 9.96 -15.29
CA ASP A 54 1.49 9.60 -14.16
C ASP A 54 1.96 8.31 -13.46
N SER A 55 1.28 7.92 -12.38
CA SER A 55 1.65 6.75 -11.59
C SER A 55 1.69 5.45 -12.39
N LEU A 56 0.75 5.24 -13.33
CA LEU A 56 0.69 4.02 -14.13
C LEU A 56 1.82 4.00 -15.17
N THR A 57 2.05 5.13 -15.82
CA THR A 57 3.14 5.31 -16.78
C THR A 57 4.51 5.11 -16.14
N ARG A 58 4.66 5.47 -14.86
CA ARG A 58 5.89 5.22 -14.10
C ARG A 58 6.11 3.74 -13.77
N VAL A 59 5.04 2.99 -13.49
CA VAL A 59 5.14 1.52 -13.34
C VAL A 59 5.61 0.89 -14.65
N GLU A 60 5.06 1.33 -15.79
CA GLU A 60 5.51 0.89 -17.12
C GLU A 60 6.97 1.29 -17.38
N LEU A 61 7.39 2.52 -17.03
CA LEU A 61 8.77 2.95 -17.15
C LEU A 61 9.71 2.02 -16.39
N ILE A 62 9.37 1.69 -15.15
CA ILE A 62 10.18 0.80 -14.32
C ILE A 62 10.23 -0.60 -14.92
N ALA A 63 9.09 -1.16 -15.35
CA ALA A 63 9.04 -2.46 -16.01
C ALA A 63 9.91 -2.51 -17.28
N ARG A 64 9.93 -1.44 -18.08
CA ARG A 64 10.80 -1.33 -19.26
C ARG A 64 12.28 -1.25 -18.89
N VAL A 65 12.62 -0.49 -17.86
CA VAL A 65 13.98 -0.36 -17.35
C VAL A 65 14.48 -1.71 -16.80
N GLU A 66 13.69 -2.40 -15.98
CA GLU A 66 14.01 -3.74 -15.49
C GLU A 66 14.23 -4.75 -16.63
N LYS A 67 13.38 -4.69 -17.67
CA LYS A 67 13.53 -5.52 -18.86
C LYS A 67 14.79 -5.19 -19.66
N TYR A 68 15.09 -3.90 -19.84
CA TYR A 68 16.23 -3.44 -20.61
C TYR A 68 17.56 -3.77 -19.93
N PHE A 69 17.65 -3.54 -18.62
CA PHE A 69 18.86 -3.78 -17.83
C PHE A 69 18.94 -5.19 -17.21
N GLN A 70 17.92 -6.04 -17.43
CA GLN A 70 17.83 -7.42 -16.92
C GLN A 70 18.02 -7.54 -15.40
N LEU A 71 17.43 -6.59 -14.67
CA LEU A 71 17.47 -6.49 -13.21
C LEU A 71 16.07 -6.39 -12.62
N ALA A 72 15.96 -6.60 -11.31
CA ALA A 72 14.75 -6.33 -10.55
C ALA A 72 15.05 -5.18 -9.58
N LEU A 73 14.21 -4.15 -9.61
CA LEU A 73 14.28 -3.06 -8.65
C LEU A 73 13.37 -3.39 -7.45
N PRO A 74 13.81 -3.15 -6.21
CA PRO A 74 12.96 -3.34 -5.03
C PRO A 74 11.64 -2.55 -5.12
N GLU A 75 10.52 -3.06 -4.60
CA GLU A 75 9.19 -2.40 -4.66
C GLU A 75 9.20 -0.97 -4.09
N ARG A 76 9.99 -0.72 -3.05
CA ARG A 76 10.24 0.63 -2.50
C ARG A 76 10.72 1.65 -3.55
N SER A 77 11.44 1.21 -4.57
CA SER A 77 11.96 2.06 -5.65
C SER A 77 10.83 2.66 -6.50
N PHE A 78 9.69 1.97 -6.63
CA PHE A 78 8.54 2.47 -7.39
C PHE A 78 7.92 3.71 -6.75
N ALA A 79 8.00 3.81 -5.43
CA ALA A 79 7.58 4.99 -4.69
C ALA A 79 8.68 6.08 -4.65
N GLU A 80 9.93 5.70 -4.41
CA GLU A 80 11.00 6.67 -4.11
C GLU A 80 11.60 7.34 -5.35
N VAL A 81 11.55 6.70 -6.52
CA VAL A 81 12.18 7.23 -7.74
C VAL A 81 11.35 8.35 -8.36
N GLU A 82 11.80 9.60 -8.22
CA GLU A 82 11.13 10.78 -8.80
C GLU A 82 11.83 11.33 -10.04
N THR A 83 13.12 11.07 -10.19
CA THR A 83 13.96 11.52 -11.29
C THR A 83 14.71 10.37 -11.96
N ALA A 84 15.22 10.62 -13.17
CA ALA A 84 16.10 9.68 -13.86
C ALA A 84 17.40 9.40 -13.06
N ARG A 85 17.87 10.35 -12.25
CA ARG A 85 19.03 10.17 -11.35
C ARG A 85 18.72 9.21 -10.22
N ASP A 86 17.52 9.28 -9.64
CA ASP A 86 17.10 8.35 -8.59
C ASP A 86 17.02 6.92 -9.16
N LEU A 87 16.50 6.79 -10.38
CA LEU A 87 16.44 5.50 -11.06
C LEU A 87 17.85 4.99 -11.37
N LEU A 88 18.75 5.85 -11.85
CA LEU A 88 20.15 5.49 -12.08
C LEU A 88 20.84 5.00 -10.79
N ARG A 89 20.61 5.67 -9.66
CA ARG A 89 21.14 5.24 -8.35
C ARG A 89 20.58 3.88 -7.94
N ALA A 90 19.27 3.66 -8.15
CA ALA A 90 18.64 2.38 -7.87
C ALA A 90 19.25 1.25 -8.73
N LEU A 91 19.50 1.50 -10.03
CA LEU A 91 20.18 0.56 -10.93
C LEU A 91 21.61 0.27 -10.50
N GLN A 92 22.35 1.29 -10.02
CA GLN A 92 23.73 1.13 -9.55
C GLN A 92 23.81 0.39 -8.20
N GLY A 93 22.78 0.50 -7.37
CA GLY A 93 22.67 -0.23 -6.10
C GLY A 93 22.10 -1.65 -6.25
N ALA A 94 21.38 -1.94 -7.34
CA ALA A 94 20.80 -3.25 -7.64
C ALA A 94 21.89 -4.21 -8.16
N GLY A 95 22.68 -4.77 -7.23
CA GLY A 95 23.72 -5.76 -7.53
C GLY A 95 23.20 -7.19 -7.78
N ALA A 96 21.90 -7.43 -7.67
CA ALA A 96 21.29 -8.74 -7.89
C ALA A 96 20.70 -8.82 -9.33
N PRO A 97 21.07 -9.83 -10.12
CA PRO A 97 20.35 -10.14 -11.36
C PRO A 97 18.87 -10.29 -11.06
N ARG A 98 18.00 -9.96 -12.02
CA ARG A 98 16.57 -10.26 -11.93
C ARG A 98 16.42 -11.74 -11.59
N ALA A 99 16.16 -12.06 -10.33
CA ALA A 99 15.48 -13.31 -10.01
C ALA A 99 14.19 -13.19 -10.79
N VAL A 100 14.07 -13.97 -11.87
CA VAL A 100 12.82 -14.04 -12.60
C VAL A 100 11.80 -14.35 -11.52
N LEU A 101 10.93 -13.37 -11.20
CA LEU A 101 9.67 -13.64 -10.53
C LEU A 101 8.92 -14.54 -11.51
N THR A 102 9.30 -15.81 -11.49
CA THR A 102 8.54 -16.86 -12.14
C THR A 102 7.21 -16.85 -11.40
N ASP A 103 6.09 -16.95 -12.13
CA ASP A 103 4.76 -17.10 -11.53
C ASP A 103 4.73 -18.20 -10.44
N SER A 104 5.71 -19.10 -10.44
CA SER A 104 6.01 -20.08 -9.40
C SER A 104 6.36 -19.54 -7.99
N ALA A 105 6.62 -18.24 -7.81
CA ALA A 105 6.94 -17.69 -6.49
C ALA A 105 5.71 -17.47 -5.60
N ILE A 106 4.51 -17.36 -6.17
CA ILE A 106 3.27 -17.40 -5.39
C ILE A 106 2.93 -18.88 -5.18
N LYS A 107 3.31 -19.44 -4.02
CA LYS A 107 2.81 -20.77 -3.63
C LYS A 107 1.29 -20.73 -3.66
N ALA A 108 0.68 -21.45 -4.59
CA ALA A 108 -0.76 -21.55 -4.68
C ALA A 108 -1.30 -22.14 -3.37
N VAL A 109 -2.05 -21.33 -2.62
CA VAL A 109 -2.70 -21.79 -1.39
C VAL A 109 -3.81 -22.76 -1.79
N SER A 110 -3.70 -24.02 -1.37
CA SER A 110 -4.77 -24.99 -1.58
C SER A 110 -5.90 -24.71 -0.60
N LEU A 111 -6.97 -24.10 -1.10
CA LEU A 111 -8.10 -23.69 -0.27
C LEU A 111 -9.02 -24.86 0.10
N GLY A 112 -8.91 -26.01 -0.58
CA GLY A 112 -9.88 -27.11 -0.48
C GLY A 112 -11.26 -26.75 -1.07
N GLN A 113 -12.17 -27.73 -1.14
CA GLN A 113 -13.55 -27.50 -1.59
C GLN A 113 -14.38 -26.84 -0.49
N ALA A 114 -15.11 -25.77 -0.83
CA ALA A 114 -16.12 -25.18 0.05
C ALA A 114 -17.45 -25.91 -0.20
N ALA A 115 -18.11 -26.39 0.85
CA ALA A 115 -19.31 -27.21 0.72
C ALA A 115 -20.57 -26.41 0.34
N ALA A 116 -20.58 -25.10 0.62
CA ALA A 116 -21.68 -24.18 0.36
C ALA A 116 -21.19 -22.72 0.35
N ALA A 117 -22.11 -21.77 0.16
CA ALA A 117 -21.88 -20.33 0.26
C ALA A 117 -22.84 -19.69 1.29
N PRO A 118 -22.48 -18.57 1.94
CA PRO A 118 -23.31 -17.87 2.92
C PRO A 118 -24.46 -17.09 2.24
N ALA A 119 -25.36 -17.79 1.56
CA ALA A 119 -26.41 -17.16 0.73
C ALA A 119 -27.45 -16.36 1.52
N GLU A 120 -27.60 -16.65 2.82
CA GLU A 120 -28.54 -15.98 3.72
C GLU A 120 -27.92 -14.80 4.48
N ALA A 121 -26.60 -14.61 4.39
CA ALA A 121 -25.93 -13.51 5.06
C ALA A 121 -26.30 -12.16 4.42
N THR A 122 -26.73 -11.23 5.26
CA THR A 122 -27.11 -9.86 4.92
C THR A 122 -26.04 -8.85 5.27
N THR A 123 -25.04 -9.24 6.07
CA THR A 123 -23.88 -8.39 6.39
C THR A 123 -22.55 -9.11 6.17
N LEU A 124 -21.48 -8.35 5.99
CA LEU A 124 -20.12 -8.88 5.88
C LEU A 124 -19.67 -9.61 7.15
N LEU A 125 -20.21 -9.23 8.31
CA LEU A 125 -19.94 -9.92 9.58
C LEU A 125 -20.62 -11.28 9.63
N GLU A 126 -21.85 -11.40 9.12
CA GLU A 126 -22.54 -12.70 8.98
C GLU A 126 -21.81 -13.62 8.00
N VAL A 127 -21.27 -13.07 6.91
CA VAL A 127 -20.40 -13.82 5.98
C VAL A 127 -19.16 -14.36 6.70
N LEU A 128 -18.49 -13.52 7.50
CA LEU A 128 -17.33 -13.94 8.27
C LEU A 128 -17.70 -15.01 9.31
N ASP A 129 -18.80 -14.84 10.03
CA ASP A 129 -19.26 -15.77 11.06
C ASP A 129 -19.60 -17.13 10.46
N TRP A 130 -20.30 -17.15 9.33
CA TRP A 130 -20.57 -18.36 8.58
C TRP A 130 -19.26 -19.09 8.19
N HIS A 131 -18.25 -18.36 7.71
CA HIS A 131 -16.97 -18.97 7.37
C HIS A 131 -16.20 -19.49 8.60
N VAL A 132 -16.29 -18.81 9.73
CA VAL A 132 -15.68 -19.25 11.00
C VAL A 132 -16.36 -20.53 11.50
N GLU A 133 -17.69 -20.65 11.37
CA GLU A 133 -18.45 -21.83 11.77
C GLU A 133 -18.15 -23.04 10.88
N GLN A 134 -18.11 -22.83 9.55
CA GLN A 134 -17.94 -23.93 8.61
C GLN A 134 -16.47 -24.34 8.43
N HIS A 135 -15.56 -23.37 8.35
CA HIS A 135 -14.19 -23.56 7.87
C HIS A 135 -13.17 -22.68 8.63
N PRO A 136 -13.09 -22.77 9.97
CA PRO A 136 -12.33 -21.81 10.79
C PRO A 136 -10.85 -21.72 10.42
N ASP A 137 -10.24 -22.85 10.06
CA ASP A 137 -8.80 -22.95 9.80
C ASP A 137 -8.46 -22.87 8.29
N ARG A 138 -9.47 -22.63 7.43
CA ARG A 138 -9.25 -22.43 6.00
C ARG A 138 -8.50 -21.11 5.78
N PRO A 139 -7.38 -21.11 5.04
CA PRO A 139 -6.70 -19.88 4.65
C PRO A 139 -7.65 -18.92 3.93
N HIS A 140 -7.61 -17.65 4.32
CA HIS A 140 -8.46 -16.60 3.76
C HIS A 140 -7.64 -15.49 3.10
N ILE A 141 -6.59 -15.01 3.79
CA ILE A 141 -5.74 -13.91 3.30
C ILE A 141 -4.30 -14.41 3.27
N GLN A 142 -3.64 -14.28 2.12
CA GLN A 142 -2.21 -14.48 1.97
C GLN A 142 -1.54 -13.10 1.82
N LEU A 143 -0.71 -12.73 2.79
CA LEU A 143 0.10 -11.51 2.79
C LEU A 143 1.43 -11.81 2.12
N CYS A 144 1.57 -11.46 0.84
CA CYS A 144 2.81 -11.65 0.10
C CYS A 144 3.89 -10.67 0.59
N GLN A 145 5.14 -11.12 0.65
CA GLN A 145 6.32 -10.30 0.96
C GLN A 145 7.36 -10.47 -0.16
N ASP A 146 8.21 -9.45 -0.35
CA ASP A 146 9.27 -9.45 -1.38
C ASP A 146 10.26 -10.62 -1.22
N GLU A 147 10.52 -11.03 0.03
CA GLU A 147 11.44 -12.12 0.36
C GLU A 147 10.82 -13.04 1.42
N GLY A 148 10.78 -14.35 1.13
CA GLY A 148 10.34 -15.39 2.07
C GLY A 148 8.89 -15.86 1.91
N GLU A 149 8.45 -16.70 2.84
CA GLU A 149 7.06 -17.16 2.89
C GLU A 149 6.20 -16.05 3.52
N GLY A 150 5.25 -15.53 2.73
CA GLY A 150 4.26 -14.58 3.23
C GLY A 150 3.42 -15.14 4.37
N GLU A 151 2.87 -14.27 5.22
CA GLU A 151 1.98 -14.69 6.30
C GLU A 151 0.59 -15.04 5.75
N SER A 152 -0.05 -16.09 6.27
CA SER A 152 -1.44 -16.43 5.94
C SER A 152 -2.33 -16.27 7.17
N LEU A 153 -3.47 -15.61 6.99
CA LEU A 153 -4.55 -15.55 7.97
C LEU A 153 -5.67 -16.49 7.58
N ASN A 154 -6.11 -17.32 8.52
CA ASN A 154 -7.37 -18.06 8.41
C ASN A 154 -8.54 -17.27 9.02
N TYR A 155 -9.76 -17.76 8.79
CA TYR A 155 -10.98 -17.10 9.28
C TYR A 155 -11.02 -16.95 10.80
N ARG A 156 -10.57 -17.97 11.55
CA ARG A 156 -10.53 -17.95 13.02
C ARG A 156 -9.59 -16.85 13.55
N GLN A 157 -8.41 -16.72 12.95
CA GLN A 157 -7.43 -15.70 13.30
C GLN A 157 -7.98 -14.30 13.00
N LEU A 158 -8.58 -14.11 11.83
CA LEU A 158 -9.23 -12.86 11.45
C LEU A 158 -10.32 -12.46 12.46
N LYS A 159 -11.26 -13.36 12.77
CA LYS A 159 -12.34 -13.11 13.73
C LYS A 159 -11.80 -12.80 15.12
N THR A 160 -10.81 -13.55 15.60
CA THR A 160 -10.20 -13.35 16.92
C THR A 160 -9.47 -12.02 17.02
N GLY A 161 -8.67 -11.66 16.01
CA GLY A 161 -7.94 -10.40 15.97
C GLY A 161 -8.88 -9.20 15.86
N ALA A 162 -9.87 -9.28 14.98
CA ALA A 162 -10.91 -8.26 14.82
C ALA A 162 -11.71 -8.03 16.11
N ALA A 163 -12.10 -9.10 16.81
CA ALA A 163 -12.85 -8.99 18.07
C ALA A 163 -12.05 -8.25 19.17
N LYS A 164 -10.73 -8.45 19.23
CA LYS A 164 -9.85 -7.70 20.16
C LYS A 164 -9.81 -6.22 19.81
N VAL A 165 -9.66 -5.90 18.52
CA VAL A 165 -9.70 -4.50 18.06
C VAL A 165 -11.05 -3.87 18.36
N ALA A 166 -12.15 -4.59 18.13
CA ALA A 166 -13.49 -4.11 18.40
C ALA A 166 -13.70 -3.76 19.88
N ALA A 167 -13.21 -4.61 20.78
CA ALA A 167 -13.27 -4.37 22.22
C ALA A 167 -12.48 -3.12 22.62
N GLY A 168 -11.27 -2.96 22.09
CA GLY A 168 -10.47 -1.77 22.30
C GLY A 168 -11.14 -0.49 21.82
N LEU A 169 -11.80 -0.53 20.65
CA LEU A 169 -12.53 0.62 20.10
C LEU A 169 -13.73 1.00 20.96
N GLN A 170 -14.53 0.03 21.39
CA GLN A 170 -15.66 0.27 22.29
C GLN A 170 -15.19 0.79 23.65
N GLN A 171 -14.10 0.25 24.19
CA GLN A 171 -13.48 0.76 25.42
C GLN A 171 -12.95 2.20 25.25
N ALA A 172 -12.45 2.55 24.06
CA ALA A 172 -12.05 3.91 23.72
C ALA A 172 -13.25 4.86 23.50
N GLY A 173 -14.48 4.35 23.54
CA GLY A 173 -15.71 5.16 23.48
C GLY A 173 -16.29 5.32 22.08
N LEU A 174 -15.92 4.47 21.12
CA LEU A 174 -16.49 4.48 19.77
C LEU A 174 -18.02 4.42 19.83
N GLN A 175 -18.67 5.34 19.14
CA GLN A 175 -20.14 5.36 19.02
C GLN A 175 -20.61 4.56 17.77
N PRO A 176 -21.84 4.03 17.79
CA PRO A 176 -22.42 3.39 16.61
C PRO A 176 -22.42 4.31 15.38
N ALA A 177 -22.12 3.74 14.22
CA ALA A 177 -21.97 4.42 12.93
C ALA A 177 -20.90 5.53 12.91
N GLU A 178 -19.99 5.60 13.90
CA GLU A 178 -18.90 6.57 13.91
C GLU A 178 -17.79 6.16 12.92
N PRO A 179 -17.33 7.08 12.05
CA PRO A 179 -16.27 6.79 11.09
C PRO A 179 -14.89 6.66 11.74
N VAL A 180 -14.21 5.55 11.44
CA VAL A 180 -12.86 5.25 11.91
C VAL A 180 -11.93 5.13 10.70
N ALA A 181 -10.99 6.07 10.60
CA ALA A 181 -10.00 6.05 9.55
C ALA A 181 -8.92 4.98 9.82
N ILE A 182 -8.55 4.24 8.78
CA ILE A 182 -7.50 3.23 8.83
C ILE A 182 -6.34 3.71 7.95
N MET A 183 -5.22 4.04 8.57
CA MET A 183 -3.98 4.44 7.89
C MET A 183 -2.87 3.47 8.27
N LEU A 184 -2.96 2.26 7.72
CA LEU A 184 -2.04 1.16 7.99
C LEU A 184 -1.44 0.65 6.68
N PRO A 185 -0.19 0.13 6.70
CA PRO A 185 0.32 -0.65 5.58
C PRO A 185 -0.49 -1.93 5.37
N SER A 186 -0.36 -2.54 4.21
CA SER A 186 -0.91 -3.88 3.95
C SER A 186 -0.34 -4.88 4.94
N GLY A 187 -1.21 -5.59 5.67
CA GLY A 187 -0.80 -6.52 6.71
C GLY A 187 -1.99 -7.00 7.54
N ALA A 188 -1.74 -7.92 8.48
CA ALA A 188 -2.79 -8.50 9.32
C ALA A 188 -3.56 -7.43 10.12
N ASP A 189 -2.83 -6.44 10.66
CA ASP A 189 -3.36 -5.30 11.41
C ASP A 189 -4.41 -4.50 10.63
N TYR A 190 -4.27 -4.38 9.30
CA TYR A 190 -5.28 -3.73 8.46
C TYR A 190 -6.59 -4.52 8.47
N PHE A 191 -6.53 -5.83 8.28
CA PHE A 191 -7.72 -6.69 8.25
C PHE A 191 -8.38 -6.82 9.63
N TYR A 192 -7.57 -6.92 10.70
CA TYR A 192 -8.09 -6.86 12.07
C TYR A 192 -8.79 -5.53 12.35
N SER A 193 -8.21 -4.41 11.87
CA SER A 193 -8.83 -3.09 12.02
C SER A 193 -10.13 -2.97 11.25
N PHE A 194 -10.14 -3.37 9.98
CA PHE A 194 -11.32 -3.27 9.12
C PHE A 194 -12.52 -4.02 9.71
N PHE A 195 -12.36 -5.31 10.01
CA PHE A 195 -13.42 -6.11 10.61
C PHE A 195 -13.69 -5.75 12.07
N GLY A 196 -12.67 -5.30 12.82
CA GLY A 196 -12.83 -4.88 14.21
C GLY A 196 -13.67 -3.61 14.33
N ILE A 197 -13.52 -2.66 13.40
CA ILE A 197 -14.37 -1.47 13.34
C ILE A 197 -15.83 -1.86 13.08
N LEU A 198 -16.08 -2.74 12.10
CA LEU A 198 -17.42 -3.26 11.82
C LEU A 198 -18.01 -3.97 13.07
N MET A 199 -17.24 -4.86 13.69
CA MET A 199 -17.66 -5.55 14.92
C MET A 199 -17.88 -4.63 16.11
N ALA A 200 -17.26 -3.44 16.12
CA ALA A 200 -17.51 -2.43 17.13
C ALA A 200 -18.75 -1.57 16.82
N GLY A 201 -19.30 -1.69 15.60
CA GLY A 201 -20.42 -0.89 15.10
C GLY A 201 -20.01 0.42 14.42
N GLY A 202 -18.72 0.62 14.13
CA GLY A 202 -18.21 1.79 13.42
C GLY A 202 -18.14 1.59 11.91
N ILE A 203 -17.76 2.66 11.20
CA ILE A 203 -17.63 2.66 9.74
C ILE A 203 -16.14 2.72 9.38
N PRO A 204 -15.55 1.66 8.78
CA PRO A 204 -14.15 1.68 8.38
C PRO A 204 -13.92 2.59 7.17
N VAL A 205 -12.95 3.50 7.28
CA VAL A 205 -12.55 4.41 6.19
C VAL A 205 -11.07 4.19 5.84
N PRO A 206 -10.75 3.34 4.85
CA PRO A 206 -9.37 3.11 4.43
C PRO A 206 -8.73 4.38 3.83
N VAL A 207 -7.54 4.73 4.30
CA VAL A 207 -6.70 5.80 3.78
C VAL A 207 -5.28 5.27 3.64
N TYR A 208 -4.68 5.41 2.45
CA TYR A 208 -3.32 4.91 2.24
C TYR A 208 -2.30 5.71 3.06
N PRO A 209 -1.32 5.06 3.71
CA PRO A 209 -0.24 5.77 4.36
C PRO A 209 0.59 6.53 3.31
N PRO A 210 1.13 7.72 3.65
CA PRO A 210 1.96 8.48 2.73
C PRO A 210 3.26 7.70 2.45
N VAL A 211 3.45 7.30 1.20
CA VAL A 211 4.59 6.45 0.80
C VAL A 211 5.87 7.28 0.53
N ARG A 212 5.76 8.60 0.41
CA ARG A 212 6.85 9.48 -0.05
C ARG A 212 7.06 10.69 0.85
N PRO A 213 8.23 10.82 1.51
CA PRO A 213 8.57 11.99 2.33
C PRO A 213 8.61 13.30 1.53
N SER A 214 9.03 13.26 0.26
CA SER A 214 9.11 14.40 -0.68
C SER A 214 7.77 15.03 -1.03
N GLN A 215 6.68 14.26 -0.93
CA GLN A 215 5.31 14.69 -1.20
C GLN A 215 4.46 14.77 0.07
N LEU A 216 5.10 14.75 1.24
CA LEU A 216 4.41 14.63 2.53
C LEU A 216 3.36 15.74 2.72
N GLU A 217 3.65 16.97 2.32
CA GLU A 217 2.71 18.10 2.44
C GLU A 217 1.45 17.91 1.57
N ASP A 218 1.61 17.56 0.30
CA ASP A 218 0.49 17.29 -0.61
C ASP A 218 -0.35 16.09 -0.13
N HIS A 219 0.31 15.03 0.34
CA HIS A 219 -0.36 13.87 0.93
C HIS A 219 -1.11 14.23 2.21
N MET A 220 -0.52 15.05 3.08
CA MET A 220 -1.16 15.51 4.32
C MET A 220 -2.41 16.34 4.03
N LEU A 221 -2.37 17.28 3.08
CA LEU A 221 -3.54 18.07 2.69
C LEU A 221 -4.66 17.18 2.12
N ARG A 222 -4.32 16.18 1.30
CA ARG A 222 -5.29 15.20 0.81
C ARG A 222 -5.89 14.38 1.95
N HIS A 223 -5.07 13.87 2.85
CA HIS A 223 -5.54 13.08 4.00
C HIS A 223 -6.42 13.91 4.93
N ALA A 224 -6.05 15.15 5.24
CA ALA A 224 -6.87 16.05 6.05
C ALA A 224 -8.25 16.27 5.42
N ARG A 225 -8.32 16.46 4.09
CA ARG A 225 -9.60 16.58 3.37
C ARG A 225 -10.43 15.30 3.42
N ILE A 226 -9.82 14.13 3.26
CA ILE A 226 -10.52 12.84 3.36
C ILE A 226 -11.09 12.67 4.77
N LEU A 227 -10.25 12.86 5.79
CA LEU A 227 -10.63 12.73 7.20
C LEU A 227 -11.73 13.71 7.60
N ALA A 228 -11.66 14.96 7.13
CA ALA A 228 -12.70 15.95 7.36
C ALA A 228 -14.01 15.61 6.62
N ASN A 229 -13.92 15.15 5.37
CA ASN A 229 -15.10 14.79 4.57
C ASN A 229 -15.86 13.60 5.16
N CYS A 230 -15.14 12.57 5.63
CA CYS A 230 -15.77 11.44 6.31
C CYS A 230 -16.08 11.72 7.78
N ARG A 231 -15.69 12.89 8.33
CA ARG A 231 -15.84 13.25 9.76
C ARG A 231 -15.23 12.19 10.69
N ALA A 232 -14.04 11.73 10.36
CA ALA A 232 -13.33 10.73 11.16
C ALA A 232 -13.09 11.24 12.58
N VAL A 233 -13.53 10.45 13.56
CA VAL A 233 -13.33 10.74 14.98
C VAL A 233 -12.12 10.00 15.53
N THR A 234 -11.86 8.81 14.99
CA THR A 234 -10.72 7.96 15.36
C THR A 234 -9.87 7.65 14.13
N LEU A 235 -8.54 7.68 14.30
CA LEU A 235 -7.56 7.26 13.32
C LEU A 235 -6.71 6.12 13.89
N ILE A 236 -6.74 4.97 13.23
CA ILE A 236 -5.86 3.83 13.49
C ILE A 236 -4.62 3.97 12.61
N THR A 237 -3.43 4.01 13.21
CA THR A 237 -2.16 4.20 12.51
C THR A 237 -1.02 3.40 13.13
N VAL A 238 0.11 3.30 12.44
CA VAL A 238 1.34 2.71 12.99
C VAL A 238 2.07 3.67 13.95
N PRO A 239 2.83 3.17 14.94
CA PRO A 239 3.56 4.00 15.90
C PRO A 239 4.46 5.07 15.26
N GLU A 240 5.15 4.72 14.17
CA GLU A 240 6.11 5.57 13.47
C GLU A 240 5.41 6.76 12.79
N ALA A 241 4.16 6.60 12.38
CA ALA A 241 3.35 7.62 11.71
C ALA A 241 2.58 8.54 12.68
N ARG A 242 2.70 8.33 14.01
CA ARG A 242 2.00 9.13 15.01
C ARG A 242 2.25 10.62 14.88
N LYS A 243 3.49 11.04 14.62
CA LYS A 243 3.82 12.47 14.49
C LYS A 243 3.00 13.13 13.38
N VAL A 244 2.90 12.45 12.23
CA VAL A 244 2.08 12.89 11.09
C VAL A 244 0.60 12.88 11.46
N ALA A 245 0.11 11.84 12.14
CA ALA A 245 -1.27 11.77 12.61
C ALA A 245 -1.64 12.93 13.55
N HIS A 246 -0.74 13.35 14.45
CA HIS A 246 -0.98 14.50 15.32
C HIS A 246 -1.07 15.82 14.54
N LEU A 247 -0.26 15.97 13.48
CA LEU A 247 -0.37 17.13 12.59
C LEU A 247 -1.70 17.14 11.82
N LEU A 248 -2.17 15.97 11.36
CA LEU A 248 -3.48 15.84 10.73
C LEU A 248 -4.61 16.22 11.70
N ARG A 249 -4.53 15.78 12.96
CA ARG A 249 -5.48 16.16 14.01
C ARG A 249 -5.57 17.67 14.24
N ALA A 250 -4.47 18.41 14.12
CA ALA A 250 -4.51 19.86 14.21
C ALA A 250 -5.31 20.52 13.07
N GLN A 251 -5.46 19.85 11.92
CA GLN A 251 -6.21 20.34 10.76
C GLN A 251 -7.64 19.78 10.68
N VAL A 252 -7.95 18.73 11.45
CA VAL A 252 -9.25 18.04 11.44
C VAL A 252 -9.83 18.06 12.86
N PRO A 253 -10.65 19.07 13.21
CA PRO A 253 -11.15 19.26 14.58
C PRO A 253 -11.94 18.07 15.13
N ASP A 254 -12.62 17.32 14.27
CA ASP A 254 -13.43 16.16 14.65
C ASP A 254 -12.56 14.95 15.04
N LEU A 255 -11.29 14.90 14.60
CA LEU A 255 -10.38 13.81 14.91
C LEU A 255 -9.91 13.90 16.37
N LYS A 256 -10.45 13.03 17.22
CA LYS A 256 -10.18 13.05 18.68
C LYS A 256 -9.17 12.00 19.10
N HIS A 257 -9.21 10.83 18.47
CA HIS A 257 -8.44 9.67 18.89
C HIS A 257 -7.43 9.26 17.82
N ILE A 258 -6.18 9.05 18.22
CA ILE A 258 -5.13 8.45 17.40
C ILE A 258 -4.63 7.23 18.17
N VAL A 259 -4.85 6.05 17.61
CA VAL A 259 -4.59 4.77 18.29
C VAL A 259 -3.78 3.86 17.38
N THR A 260 -3.10 2.88 17.98
CA THR A 260 -2.46 1.78 17.25
C THR A 260 -3.23 0.48 17.44
N VAL A 261 -3.05 -0.48 16.54
CA VAL A 261 -3.69 -1.81 16.68
C VAL A 261 -3.25 -2.50 17.97
N ALA A 262 -1.97 -2.40 18.33
CA ALA A 262 -1.44 -2.95 19.57
C ALA A 262 -2.14 -2.40 20.83
N GLU A 263 -2.50 -1.10 20.84
CA GLU A 263 -3.23 -0.49 21.95
C GLU A 263 -4.67 -1.00 22.05
N LEU A 264 -5.34 -1.14 20.90
CA LEU A 264 -6.70 -1.65 20.85
C LEU A 264 -6.75 -3.13 21.28
N MET A 265 -5.79 -3.93 20.82
CA MET A 265 -5.70 -5.35 21.15
C MET A 265 -5.27 -5.63 22.60
N ALA A 266 -4.74 -4.63 23.32
CA ALA A 266 -4.38 -4.76 24.72
C ALA A 266 -5.60 -4.72 25.67
N SER A 267 -6.79 -4.42 25.15
CA SER A 267 -8.03 -4.47 25.92
C SER A 267 -8.30 -5.88 26.47
N SER A 268 -8.66 -5.95 27.75
CA SER A 268 -9.14 -7.18 28.40
C SER A 268 -10.66 -7.32 28.37
N VAL A 269 -11.36 -6.38 27.73
CA VAL A 269 -12.82 -6.36 27.64
C VAL A 269 -13.26 -7.21 26.45
N THR A 270 -14.46 -7.79 26.54
CA THR A 270 -15.10 -8.45 25.40
C THR A 270 -15.98 -7.44 24.68
N ALA A 271 -15.84 -7.35 23.35
CA ALA A 271 -16.71 -6.49 22.54
C ALA A 271 -18.17 -6.91 22.68
N VAL A 272 -19.06 -5.93 22.81
CA VAL A 272 -20.51 -6.15 22.74
C VAL A 272 -20.92 -6.10 21.28
N PRO A 273 -21.55 -7.15 20.73
CA PRO A 273 -22.00 -7.14 19.34
C PRO A 273 -23.01 -6.01 19.10
N PRO A 274 -22.80 -5.14 18.11
CA PRO A 274 -23.79 -4.14 17.71
C PRO A 274 -25.01 -4.82 17.06
N ALA A 275 -26.16 -4.17 17.15
CA ALA A 275 -27.33 -4.56 16.37
C ALA A 275 -27.19 -4.00 14.95
N LEU A 276 -26.83 -4.86 13.99
CA LEU A 276 -26.55 -4.50 12.60
C LEU A 276 -27.55 -5.18 11.66
N SER A 277 -27.75 -4.57 10.50
CA SER A 277 -28.57 -5.05 9.40
C SER A 277 -27.94 -4.71 8.06
N GLY A 278 -28.30 -5.43 6.99
CA GLY A 278 -27.81 -5.13 5.63
C GLY A 278 -28.25 -3.78 5.05
N ASN A 279 -29.02 -2.97 5.78
CA ASN A 279 -29.35 -1.60 5.41
C ASN A 279 -28.43 -0.57 6.08
N ASP A 280 -27.59 -0.99 7.03
CA ASP A 280 -26.68 -0.10 7.72
C ASP A 280 -25.46 0.23 6.84
N ILE A 281 -24.95 1.45 7.00
CA ILE A 281 -23.82 1.92 6.18
C ILE A 281 -22.58 1.07 6.51
N ALA A 282 -22.00 0.47 5.47
CA ALA A 282 -20.79 -0.35 5.50
C ALA A 282 -20.94 -1.77 6.09
N PHE A 283 -22.16 -2.30 6.19
CA PHE A 283 -22.43 -3.65 6.72
C PHE A 283 -22.92 -4.63 5.68
#